data_AF-A0A9D1PEZ9-F1
#
_entry.id   AF-A0A9D1PEZ9-F1
#
_cell.length_a   1.000
_cell.length_b   1.000
_cell.length_c   1.000
_cell.angle_alpha   90.00
_cell.angle_beta   90.00
_cell.angle_gamma   90.00
#
_symmetry.space_group_name_H-M   'P 1'
#
loop_
_entity.id
_entity.type
_entity.pdbx_description
1 polymer ?
#
loop_
_entity_poly.entity_id
_entity_poly.type
_entity_poly.pdbx_seq_one_letter_code
_entity_poly.pdbx_strand_id
1 'polypeptide(L)'
;MEEVMERLKGGSGERNRLEPFNARISNIMQEITKTNTRRQGLYENFVSGMLDESEYQYAKKEYDDRIGKLNRELDEARKEKEQFESVFSKDNGWLQWIHMADDAQELTDDMIGRLVEVVKIYEDCRVEVVLNYSDDRDRQATLLKEMEADHGNC
;
A
#
# COMPACT_ATOMS: atom_id res chain seq x y z
N MET A 1 17.49 9.45 8.57
CA MET A 1 16.03 9.42 8.81
C MET A 1 15.41 10.76 8.48
N GLU A 2 15.94 11.87 9.01
CA GLU A 2 15.51 13.23 8.70
C GLU A 2 15.66 13.62 7.21
N GLU A 3 16.77 13.27 6.56
CA GLU A 3 16.97 13.56 5.13
C GLU A 3 15.97 12.83 4.20
N VAL A 4 15.50 11.64 4.60
CA VAL A 4 14.47 10.89 3.87
C VAL A 4 13.10 11.54 4.08
N MET A 5 12.84 12.06 5.29
CA MET A 5 11.61 12.76 5.70
C MET A 5 11.53 14.20 5.16
N GLU A 6 12.65 14.91 4.99
CA GLU A 6 12.70 16.22 4.33
C GLU A 6 12.55 16.10 2.81
N ARG A 7 13.13 15.05 2.19
CA ARG A 7 12.83 14.71 0.78
C ARG A 7 11.38 14.26 0.56
N LEU A 8 10.70 13.83 1.64
CA LEU A 8 9.26 13.53 1.71
C LEU A 8 8.40 14.78 1.94
N LYS A 9 8.96 15.88 2.48
CA LYS A 9 8.24 17.15 2.70
C LYS A 9 8.08 17.92 1.38
N GLY A 10 7.05 17.56 0.62
CA GLY A 10 6.56 18.40 -0.46
C GLY A 10 5.52 17.68 -1.28
N GLY A 11 4.42 18.37 -1.59
CA GLY A 11 3.32 17.84 -2.42
C GLY A 11 3.71 17.39 -3.83
N SER A 12 5.00 17.47 -4.20
CA SER A 12 5.58 16.88 -5.41
C SER A 12 6.26 15.52 -5.14
N GLY A 13 6.82 15.27 -3.95
CA GLY A 13 7.46 14.00 -3.58
C GLY A 13 6.46 12.90 -3.19
N GLU A 14 5.42 13.26 -2.43
CA GLU A 14 4.28 12.35 -2.13
C GLU A 14 3.52 11.97 -3.40
N ARG A 15 3.27 12.93 -4.31
CA ARG A 15 2.62 12.66 -5.61
C ARG A 15 3.47 11.75 -6.50
N ASN A 16 4.77 12.02 -6.61
CA ASN A 16 5.70 11.23 -7.41
C ASN A 16 5.85 9.78 -6.91
N ARG A 17 5.61 9.53 -5.62
CA ARG A 17 5.64 8.18 -5.03
C ARG A 17 4.31 7.43 -5.09
N LEU A 18 3.18 8.14 -5.10
CA LEU A 18 1.87 7.52 -5.37
C LEU A 18 1.63 7.29 -6.87
N GLU A 19 2.36 7.99 -7.74
CA GLU A 19 2.31 7.82 -9.19
C GLU A 19 2.53 6.38 -9.67
N PRO A 20 3.55 5.61 -9.23
CA PRO A 20 3.71 4.21 -9.61
C PRO A 20 2.55 3.32 -9.15
N PHE A 21 2.03 3.52 -7.93
CA PHE A 21 0.85 2.79 -7.44
C PHE A 21 -0.40 3.11 -8.26
N ASN A 22 -0.64 4.40 -8.53
CA ASN A 22 -1.76 4.84 -9.35
C ASN A 22 -1.63 4.36 -10.79
N ALA A 23 -0.42 4.33 -11.36
CA ALA A 23 -0.14 3.81 -12.69
C ALA A 23 -0.41 2.30 -12.76
N ARG A 24 0.02 1.53 -11.75
CA ARG A 24 -0.25 0.08 -11.64
C ARG A 24 -1.75 -0.19 -11.56
N ILE A 25 -2.47 0.51 -10.67
CA ILE A 25 -3.93 0.41 -10.52
C ILE A 25 -4.64 0.76 -11.84
N SER A 26 -4.24 1.86 -12.48
CA SER A 26 -4.80 2.30 -13.76
C SER A 26 -4.59 1.27 -14.88
N ASN A 27 -3.39 0.69 -14.96
CA ASN A 27 -3.07 -0.35 -15.94
C ASN A 27 -3.94 -1.59 -15.73
N ILE A 28 -4.05 -2.09 -14.49
CA ILE A 28 -4.91 -3.25 -14.17
C ILE A 28 -6.38 -2.95 -14.52
N MET A 29 -6.87 -1.75 -14.21
CA MET A 29 -8.23 -1.33 -14.59
C MET A 29 -8.43 -1.27 -16.11
N GLN A 30 -7.44 -0.82 -16.87
CA GLN A 30 -7.48 -0.84 -18.33
C GLN A 30 -7.53 -2.27 -18.87
N GLU A 31 -6.73 -3.18 -18.31
CA GLU A 31 -6.72 -4.59 -18.71
C GLU A 31 -8.04 -5.29 -18.40
N ILE A 32 -8.66 -5.00 -17.24
CA ILE A 32 -10.02 -5.47 -16.92
C ILE A 32 -11.03 -4.96 -17.96
N THR A 33 -10.95 -3.68 -18.31
CA THR A 33 -11.84 -3.07 -19.30
C THR A 33 -11.68 -3.74 -20.67
N LYS A 34 -10.45 -3.89 -21.16
CA LYS A 34 -10.16 -4.57 -22.43
C LYS A 34 -10.67 -6.02 -22.44
N THR A 35 -10.47 -6.74 -21.33
CA THR A 35 -10.92 -8.13 -21.20
C THR A 35 -12.44 -8.22 -21.23
N ASN A 36 -13.15 -7.29 -20.58
CA ASN A 36 -14.60 -7.19 -20.65
C ASN A 36 -15.11 -6.88 -22.07
N THR A 37 -14.47 -5.94 -22.78
CA THR A 37 -14.83 -5.64 -24.18
C THR A 37 -14.66 -6.86 -25.08
N ARG A 38 -13.56 -7.63 -24.91
CA ARG A 38 -13.36 -8.89 -25.65
C ARG A 38 -14.43 -9.94 -25.32
N ARG A 39 -14.80 -10.07 -24.04
CA ARG A 39 -15.89 -10.95 -23.60
C ARG A 39 -17.23 -10.56 -24.22
N GLN A 40 -17.50 -9.26 -24.40
CA GLN A 40 -18.71 -8.78 -25.07
C GLN A 40 -18.71 -9.14 -26.56
N GLY A 41 -17.59 -8.94 -27.26
CA GLY A 41 -17.44 -9.38 -28.66
C GLY A 41 -17.54 -10.91 -28.84
N LEU A 42 -17.16 -11.70 -27.84
CA LEU A 42 -17.35 -13.15 -27.83
C LEU A 42 -18.84 -13.52 -27.93
N TYR A 43 -19.72 -12.79 -27.23
CA TYR A 43 -21.17 -13.01 -27.31
C TYR A 43 -21.72 -12.66 -28.70
N GLU A 44 -21.24 -11.58 -29.31
CA GLU A 44 -21.62 -11.19 -30.67
C GLU A 44 -21.22 -12.26 -31.71
N ASN A 45 -20.03 -12.85 -31.56
CA ASN A 45 -19.56 -13.95 -32.42
C ASN A 45 -20.35 -15.26 -32.24
N PHE A 46 -20.83 -15.54 -31.02
CA PHE A 46 -21.71 -16.67 -30.77
C PHE A 46 -23.07 -16.47 -31.47
N VAL A 47 -23.67 -15.27 -31.33
CA VAL A 47 -24.96 -14.95 -31.97
C VAL A 47 -24.86 -14.93 -33.50
N SER A 48 -23.70 -14.57 -34.07
CA SER A 48 -23.47 -14.62 -35.52
C SER A 48 -23.24 -16.04 -36.06
N GLY A 49 -23.15 -17.06 -35.19
CA GLY A 49 -22.89 -18.44 -35.56
C GLY A 49 -21.43 -18.74 -35.91
N MET A 50 -20.50 -17.83 -35.60
CA MET A 50 -19.06 -18.05 -35.79
C MET A 50 -18.44 -18.95 -34.71
N LEU A 51 -19.11 -19.12 -33.58
CA LEU A 51 -18.70 -19.98 -32.47
C LEU A 51 -19.81 -20.96 -32.15
N ASP A 52 -19.43 -22.20 -31.84
CA ASP A 52 -20.38 -23.15 -31.24
C ASP A 52 -20.56 -22.91 -29.73
N GLU A 53 -21.60 -23.51 -29.14
CA GLU A 53 -21.91 -23.36 -27.71
C GLU A 53 -20.75 -23.81 -26.80
N SER A 54 -20.04 -24.88 -27.15
CA SER A 54 -18.93 -25.40 -26.36
C SER A 54 -17.70 -24.48 -26.43
N GLU A 55 -17.40 -23.93 -27.60
CA GLU A 55 -16.35 -22.93 -27.81
C GLU A 55 -16.67 -21.62 -27.06
N TYR A 56 -17.92 -21.17 -27.11
CA TYR A 56 -18.39 -20.02 -26.36
C TYR A 56 -18.25 -20.22 -24.84
N GLN A 57 -18.72 -21.35 -24.30
CA GLN A 57 -18.63 -21.64 -22.86
C GLN A 57 -17.18 -21.75 -22.38
N TYR A 58 -16.31 -22.37 -23.18
CA TYR A 58 -14.88 -22.47 -22.86
C TYR A 58 -14.23 -21.07 -22.81
N ALA A 59 -14.41 -20.27 -23.86
CA ALA A 59 -13.83 -18.93 -23.94
C ALA A 59 -14.42 -17.99 -22.87
N LYS A 60 -15.72 -18.07 -22.60
CA LYS A 60 -16.38 -17.30 -21.54
C LYS A 60 -15.76 -17.60 -20.17
N LYS A 61 -15.56 -18.87 -19.85
CA LYS A 61 -14.92 -19.29 -18.59
C LYS A 61 -13.51 -18.74 -18.47
N GLU A 62 -12.72 -18.81 -19.53
CA GLU A 62 -11.35 -18.28 -19.54
C GLU A 62 -11.31 -16.76 -19.29
N TYR A 63 -12.22 -16.01 -19.91
CA TYR A 63 -12.35 -14.56 -19.67
C TYR A 63 -12.80 -14.25 -18.24
N ASP A 64 -13.79 -14.97 -17.72
CA ASP A 64 -14.28 -14.80 -16.36
C ASP A 64 -13.18 -15.10 -15.32
N ASP A 65 -12.40 -16.18 -15.52
CA ASP A 65 -11.25 -16.52 -14.69
C ASP A 65 -10.15 -15.45 -14.77
N ARG A 66 -9.88 -14.91 -15.97
CA ARG A 66 -8.90 -13.84 -16.17
C ARG A 66 -9.32 -12.54 -15.47
N ILE A 67 -10.59 -12.15 -15.59
CA ILE A 67 -11.16 -11.00 -14.90
C ILE A 67 -11.08 -11.21 -13.38
N GLY A 68 -11.41 -12.41 -12.89
CA GLY A 68 -11.29 -12.76 -11.48
C GLY A 68 -9.87 -12.60 -10.94
N LYS A 69 -8.85 -13.01 -11.70
CA LYS A 69 -7.44 -12.81 -11.34
C LYS A 69 -7.06 -11.34 -11.31
N LEU A 70 -7.41 -10.57 -12.35
CA LEU A 70 -7.11 -9.14 -12.43
C LEU A 70 -7.79 -8.34 -11.31
N ASN A 71 -9.02 -8.69 -10.92
CA ASN A 71 -9.70 -8.05 -9.78
C ASN A 71 -8.98 -8.32 -8.46
N ARG A 72 -8.49 -9.54 -8.22
CA ARG A 72 -7.69 -9.84 -7.01
C ARG A 72 -6.41 -9.02 -6.96
N GLU A 73 -5.71 -8.93 -8.09
CA GLU A 73 -4.50 -8.12 -8.22
C GLU A 73 -4.78 -6.62 -8.03
N LEU A 74 -5.94 -6.14 -8.49
CA LEU A 74 -6.39 -4.77 -8.25
C LEU A 74 -6.66 -4.50 -6.77
N ASP A 75 -7.34 -5.41 -6.08
CA ASP A 75 -7.59 -5.31 -4.63
C ASP A 75 -6.28 -5.29 -3.83
N GLU A 76 -5.32 -6.14 -4.19
CA GLU A 76 -4.00 -6.17 -3.57
C GLU A 76 -3.23 -4.86 -3.80
N ALA A 77 -3.15 -4.38 -5.05
CA ALA A 77 -2.49 -3.12 -5.37
C ALA A 77 -3.14 -1.91 -4.68
N ARG A 78 -4.46 -1.93 -4.46
CA ARG A 78 -5.17 -0.90 -3.68
C ARG A 78 -4.82 -0.97 -2.20
N LYS A 79 -4.76 -2.16 -1.62
CA LYS A 79 -4.35 -2.35 -0.22
C LYS A 79 -2.91 -1.92 0.02
N GLU A 80 -1.99 -2.25 -0.89
CA GLU A 80 -0.60 -1.77 -0.82
C GLU A 80 -0.54 -0.25 -0.83
N LYS A 81 -1.29 0.39 -1.75
CA LYS A 81 -1.38 1.85 -1.81
C LYS A 81 -1.96 2.44 -0.52
N GLU A 82 -3.05 1.89 0.00
CA GLU A 82 -3.69 2.37 1.23
C GLU A 82 -2.77 2.20 2.45
N GLN A 83 -2.03 1.11 2.53
CA GLN A 83 -1.00 0.91 3.56
C GLN A 83 0.13 1.93 3.43
N PHE A 84 0.60 2.19 2.21
CA PHE A 84 1.61 3.22 1.97
C PHE A 84 1.08 4.61 2.35
N GLU A 85 -0.14 4.96 1.94
CA GLU A 85 -0.79 6.22 2.32
C GLU A 85 -0.98 6.31 3.83
N SER A 86 -1.36 5.23 4.52
CA SER A 86 -1.51 5.21 5.98
C SER A 86 -0.17 5.43 6.69
N VAL A 87 0.88 4.70 6.31
CA VAL A 87 2.21 4.79 6.95
C VAL A 87 2.87 6.16 6.69
N PHE A 88 2.69 6.72 5.49
CA PHE A 88 3.31 8.00 5.10
C PHE A 88 2.35 9.20 5.21
N SER A 89 1.12 9.02 5.71
CA SER A 89 0.18 10.12 5.87
C SER A 89 0.72 11.13 6.89
N LYS A 90 0.60 12.41 6.56
CA LYS A 90 0.86 13.53 7.47
C LYS A 90 -0.06 13.53 8.70
N ASP A 91 -1.20 12.84 8.63
CA ASP A 91 -2.12 12.66 9.75
C ASP A 91 -1.70 11.54 10.72
N ASN A 92 -0.64 10.79 10.39
CA ASN A 92 -0.11 9.77 11.30
C ASN A 92 0.70 10.47 12.41
N GLY A 93 -0.03 10.96 13.41
CA GLY A 93 0.48 11.89 14.43
C GLY A 93 1.77 11.43 15.10
N TRP A 94 2.02 10.12 15.21
CA TRP A 94 3.24 9.58 15.81
C TRP A 94 4.53 10.07 15.15
N LEU A 95 4.57 10.29 13.83
CA LEU A 95 5.74 10.82 13.14
C LEU A 95 6.05 12.27 13.54
N GLN A 96 5.01 13.08 13.74
CA GLN A 96 5.15 14.45 14.22
C GLN A 96 5.61 14.47 15.68
N TRP A 97 5.05 13.58 16.51
CA TRP A 97 5.42 13.48 17.94
C TRP A 97 6.84 12.93 18.14
N ILE A 98 7.30 11.98 17.32
CA ILE A 98 8.70 11.55 17.32
C ILE A 98 9.62 12.69 16.95
N HIS A 99 9.30 13.43 15.88
CA HIS A 99 10.15 14.56 15.45
C HIS A 99 10.25 15.60 16.56
N MET A 100 9.12 15.95 17.18
CA MET A 100 9.10 16.83 18.34
C MET A 100 9.84 16.27 19.56
N ALA A 101 9.85 14.95 19.76
CA ALA A 101 10.57 14.30 20.86
C ALA A 101 12.09 14.22 20.60
N ASP A 102 12.51 14.12 19.34
CA ASP A 102 13.93 14.14 18.93
C ASP A 102 14.55 15.54 19.11
N ASP A 103 13.79 16.58 18.80
CA ASP A 103 14.16 17.99 19.02
C ASP A 103 14.03 18.44 20.49
N ALA A 104 13.34 17.67 21.33
CA ALA A 104 13.08 18.05 22.71
C ALA A 104 14.21 17.58 23.66
N GLN A 105 14.63 18.49 24.54
CA GLN A 105 15.60 18.17 25.59
C GLN A 105 15.02 17.25 26.68
N GLU A 106 13.70 17.27 26.86
CA GLU A 106 12.95 16.45 27.82
C GLU A 106 11.61 16.00 27.22
N LEU A 107 11.19 14.76 27.53
CA LEU A 107 9.90 14.22 27.10
C LEU A 107 8.77 14.82 27.94
N THR A 108 7.83 15.49 27.27
CA THR A 108 6.63 16.03 27.93
C THR A 108 5.55 14.96 28.13
N ASP A 109 4.67 15.18 29.10
CA ASP A 109 3.56 14.25 29.41
C ASP A 109 2.63 14.02 28.19
N ASP A 110 2.40 15.07 27.38
CA ASP A 110 1.61 14.96 26.14
C ASP A 110 2.32 14.10 25.08
N MET A 111 3.66 14.18 24.98
CA MET A 111 4.44 13.31 24.09
C MET A 111 4.40 11.86 24.56
N ILE A 112 4.56 11.62 25.87
CA ILE A 112 4.50 10.27 26.44
C ILE A 112 3.11 9.66 26.22
N GLY A 113 2.04 10.40 26.50
CA GLY A 113 0.67 9.93 26.29
C GLY A 113 0.32 9.61 24.84
N ARG A 114 1.07 10.15 23.87
CA ARG A 114 0.86 9.92 22.45
C ARG A 114 1.82 8.93 21.80
N LEU A 115 2.99 8.69 22.39
CA LEU A 115 4.02 7.79 21.85
C LEU A 115 4.09 6.45 22.58
N VAL A 116 3.75 6.42 23.87
CA VAL A 116 3.89 5.25 24.73
C VAL A 116 2.52 4.60 24.95
N GLU A 117 2.45 3.30 24.69
CA GLU A 117 1.26 2.49 24.99
C GLU A 117 1.28 2.02 26.45
N VAL A 118 2.40 1.43 26.88
CA VAL A 118 2.56 0.93 28.24
C VAL A 118 4.02 0.93 28.68
N VAL A 119 4.26 1.24 29.95
CA VAL A 119 5.56 1.06 30.61
C VAL A 119 5.45 -0.11 31.58
N LYS A 120 6.23 -1.16 31.33
CA LYS A 120 6.31 -2.33 32.20
C LYS A 120 7.54 -2.21 33.10
N ILE A 121 7.34 -2.39 34.40
CA ILE A 121 8.41 -2.40 35.40
C ILE A 121 8.43 -3.80 36.04
N TYR A 122 9.58 -4.44 35.99
CA TYR A 122 9.80 -5.79 36.51
C TYR A 122 10.49 -5.75 37.89
N GLU A 123 10.38 -6.86 38.65
CA GLU A 123 10.90 -6.97 40.02
C GLU A 123 12.43 -6.82 40.12
N ASP A 124 13.15 -7.09 39.03
CA ASP A 124 14.60 -6.91 38.89
C ASP A 124 15.00 -5.48 38.51
N CYS A 125 14.08 -4.51 38.66
CA CYS A 125 14.22 -3.13 38.23
C CYS A 125 14.39 -2.94 36.71
N ARG A 126 14.05 -3.96 35.90
CA ARG A 126 14.01 -3.79 34.44
C ARG A 126 12.81 -2.93 34.06
N VAL A 127 13.03 -1.98 33.15
CA VAL A 127 11.99 -1.13 32.57
C VAL A 127 11.87 -1.44 31.08
N GLU A 128 10.66 -1.71 30.60
CA GLU A 128 10.34 -1.92 29.20
C GLU A 128 9.26 -0.94 28.77
N VAL A 129 9.56 -0.14 27.75
CA VAL A 129 8.63 0.85 27.19
C VAL A 129 8.08 0.29 25.89
N VAL A 130 6.76 0.11 25.84
CA VAL A 130 6.03 -0.32 24.64
C VAL A 130 5.46 0.90 23.96
N LEU A 131 5.77 1.07 22.68
CA LEU A 131 5.38 2.22 21.87
C LEU A 131 4.13 1.86 21.05
N ASN A 132 3.15 2.77 21.02
CA ASN A 132 1.86 2.54 20.37
C ASN A 132 1.93 2.57 18.83
N TYR A 133 3.08 2.95 18.26
CA TYR A 133 3.35 3.04 16.83
C TYR A 133 4.41 2.02 16.38
N SER A 134 4.77 1.05 17.23
CA SER A 134 5.82 0.07 16.93
C SER A 134 5.51 -0.74 15.66
N ASP A 135 4.25 -1.15 15.47
CA ASP A 135 3.79 -1.83 14.25
C ASP A 135 3.95 -0.95 12.99
N ASP A 136 3.55 0.33 13.06
CA ASP A 136 3.69 1.26 11.94
C ASP A 136 5.15 1.56 11.61
N ARG A 137 6.01 1.66 12.63
CA ARG A 137 7.45 1.83 12.45
C ARG A 137 8.08 0.62 11.75
N ASP A 138 7.71 -0.59 12.17
CA ASP A 138 8.27 -1.82 11.59
C ASP A 138 7.75 -2.03 10.15
N ARG A 139 6.50 -1.63 9.87
CA ARG A 139 5.95 -1.57 8.50
C ARG A 139 6.69 -0.55 7.64
N GLN A 140 6.93 0.67 8.14
CA GLN A 140 7.70 1.69 7.42
C GLN A 140 9.12 1.21 7.10
N ALA A 141 9.78 0.55 8.07
CA ALA A 141 11.11 -0.01 7.88
C ALA A 141 11.14 -1.13 6.83
N THR A 142 10.07 -1.92 6.73
CA THR A 142 9.93 -2.96 5.70
C THR A 142 9.72 -2.35 4.32
N LEU A 143 8.80 -1.38 4.19
CA LEU A 143 8.55 -0.66 2.95
C LEU A 143 9.80 0.07 2.43
N LEU A 144 10.56 0.72 3.31
CA LEU A 144 11.82 1.38 2.94
C LEU A 144 12.85 0.38 2.39
N LYS A 145 12.99 -0.79 3.01
CA LYS A 145 13.88 -1.85 2.50
C LYS A 145 13.45 -2.38 1.14
N GLU A 146 12.14 -2.55 0.92
CA GLU A 146 11.60 -2.98 -0.38
C GLU A 146 11.85 -1.95 -1.47
N MET A 147 11.68 -0.65 -1.16
CA MET A 147 11.99 0.45 -2.08
C MET A 147 13.49 0.56 -2.38
N GLU A 148 14.36 0.34 -1.39
CA GLU A 148 15.81 0.33 -1.60
C GLU A 148 16.27 -0.86 -2.45
N ALA A 149 15.62 -2.02 -2.32
CA ALA A 149 15.91 -3.22 -3.11
C ALA A 149 15.54 -3.04 -4.59
N ASP A 150 14.45 -2.36 -4.90
CA ASP A 150 14.01 -2.11 -6.29
C ASP A 150 14.88 -1.05 -7.00
N HIS A 151 15.52 -0.15 -6.23
CA HIS A 151 16.48 0.82 -6.75
C HIS A 151 17.94 0.31 -6.79
N GLY A 152 18.23 -0.87 -6.23
CA GLY A 152 19.56 -1.47 -6.19
C GLY A 152 19.89 -2.40 -7.37
N ASN A 153 19.00 -2.54 -8.34
CA ASN A 153 19.18 -3.41 -9.50
C ASN A 153 19.23 -2.61 -10.82
N CYS A 154 20.12 -1.62 -10.86
CA CYS A 154 20.60 -0.94 -12.08
C CYS A 154 22.13 -0.95 -12.10
#